data_AF-A0A4W6BYK5-F1
#
_entry.id   AF-A0A4W6BYK5-F1
#
_cell.length_a   1.000
_cell.length_b   1.000
_cell.length_c   1.000
_cell.angle_alpha   90.00
_cell.angle_beta   90.00
_cell.angle_gamma   90.00
#
_symmetry.space_group_name_H-M   'P 1'
#
loop_
_entity.id
_entity.type
_entity.pdbx_description
1 polymer ?
#
loop_
_entity_poly.entity_id
_entity_poly.type
_entity_poly.pdbx_seq_one_letter_code
_entity_poly.pdbx_strand_id
1 'polypeptide(L)'
;NIVFIIMCLVSWLLWTLLVFRPKTHCEHHRDSVQTTSPEGYPIVGAYVPQCDAEGQYLPRQCHGSSGHCWCVDSRGQERAGTRTPPGTPFVDCDKPGEIAA
;
A
#
# COMPACT_ATOMS: atom_id res chain seq x y z
N ASN A 1 13.13 -21.19 38.89
CA ASN A 1 13.11 -19.87 39.56
C ASN A 1 11.97 -19.06 38.95
N ILE A 2 10.83 -18.95 39.65
CA ILE A 2 9.55 -18.45 39.10
C ILE A 2 9.65 -17.05 38.46
N VAL A 3 10.52 -16.21 39.01
CA VAL A 3 10.77 -14.84 38.53
C VAL A 3 11.29 -14.81 37.08
N PHE A 4 12.07 -15.82 36.68
CA PHE A 4 12.64 -15.91 35.33
C PHE A 4 11.57 -16.25 34.28
N ILE A 5 10.61 -17.11 34.64
CA ILE A 5 9.50 -17.49 33.76
C ILE A 5 8.57 -16.30 33.54
N ILE A 6 8.28 -15.54 34.60
CA ILE A 6 7.44 -14.34 34.53
C ILE A 6 8.09 -13.28 33.63
N MET A 7 9.40 -13.02 33.76
CA MET A 7 10.10 -12.04 32.92
C MET A 7 10.05 -12.41 31.42
N CYS A 8 10.17 -13.69 31.07
CA CYS A 8 10.04 -14.15 29.69
C CYS A 8 8.61 -13.96 29.14
N LEU A 9 7.58 -14.29 29.93
CA LEU A 9 6.19 -14.13 29.51
C LEU A 9 5.81 -12.65 29.35
N VAL A 10 6.25 -11.79 30.27
CA VAL A 10 6.02 -10.34 30.16
C VAL A 10 6.76 -9.78 28.95
N SER A 11 7.98 -10.25 28.67
CA SER A 11 8.73 -9.84 27.47
C SER A 11 8.04 -10.30 26.19
N TRP A 12 7.53 -11.53 26.14
CA TRP A 12 6.83 -12.09 24.98
C TRP A 12 5.46 -11.43 24.75
N LEU A 13 4.74 -11.10 25.84
CA LEU A 13 3.49 -10.33 25.81
C LEU A 13 3.73 -8.88 25.40
N LEU A 14 4.79 -8.24 25.89
CA LEU A 14 5.16 -6.89 25.49
C LEU A 14 5.59 -6.86 24.02
N TRP A 15 6.34 -7.86 23.55
CA TRP A 15 6.76 -7.98 22.15
C TRP A 15 5.58 -8.28 21.20
N THR A 16 4.63 -9.11 21.62
CA THR A 16 3.40 -9.36 20.83
C THR A 16 2.49 -8.13 20.82
N LEU A 17 2.25 -7.47 21.95
CA LEU A 17 1.39 -6.28 22.02
C LEU A 17 1.98 -5.07 21.28
N LEU A 18 3.30 -4.90 21.25
CA LEU A 18 3.96 -3.80 20.54
C LEU A 18 4.02 -4.00 19.00
N VAL A 19 3.85 -5.23 18.50
CA VAL A 19 4.03 -5.59 17.08
C VAL A 19 2.70 -5.89 16.37
N PHE A 20 1.55 -5.73 17.03
CA PHE A 20 0.23 -5.83 16.38
C PHE A 20 -0.14 -4.49 15.71
N ARG A 21 0.44 -4.20 14.54
CA ARG A 21 -0.08 -3.17 13.64
C ARG A 21 -1.12 -3.82 12.71
N PRO A 22 -2.43 -3.58 12.89
CA PRO A 22 -3.44 -4.17 12.02
C PRO A 22 -3.24 -3.67 10.59
N LYS A 23 -3.30 -4.61 9.63
CA LYS A 23 -3.21 -4.30 8.20
C LYS A 23 -4.39 -3.40 7.81
N THR A 24 -4.06 -2.29 7.16
CA THR A 24 -4.99 -1.33 6.58
C THR A 24 -5.60 -1.84 5.28
N HIS A 25 -6.60 -1.13 4.75
CA HIS A 25 -7.25 -1.49 3.47
C HIS A 25 -6.25 -1.53 2.30
N CYS A 26 -5.33 -0.56 2.21
CA CYS A 26 -4.33 -0.54 1.16
C CYS A 26 -3.36 -1.72 1.27
N GLU A 27 -2.86 -2.00 2.48
CA GLU A 27 -1.94 -3.12 2.70
C GLU A 27 -2.62 -4.48 2.41
N HIS A 28 -3.89 -4.64 2.79
CA HIS A 28 -4.65 -5.85 2.47
C HIS A 28 -4.86 -6.01 0.97
N HIS A 29 -5.19 -4.92 0.26
CA HIS A 29 -5.32 -4.94 -1.21
C HIS A 29 -4.00 -5.33 -1.87
N ARG A 30 -2.89 -4.71 -1.47
CA ARG A 30 -1.54 -5.03 -1.98
C ARG A 30 -1.22 -6.51 -1.84
N ASP A 31 -1.40 -7.05 -0.64
CA ASP A 31 -1.10 -8.45 -0.34
C ASP A 31 -2.02 -9.41 -1.12
N SER A 32 -3.28 -9.02 -1.32
CA SER A 32 -4.23 -9.82 -2.13
C SER A 32 -3.83 -9.91 -3.60
N VAL A 33 -3.34 -8.82 -4.19
CA VAL A 33 -2.93 -8.80 -5.60
C VAL A 33 -1.63 -9.59 -5.80
N GLN A 34 -0.71 -9.47 -4.86
CA GLN A 34 0.59 -10.13 -4.94
C GLN A 34 0.50 -11.66 -4.83
N THR A 35 -0.59 -12.18 -4.29
CA THR A 35 -0.83 -13.62 -4.06
C THR A 35 -1.83 -14.25 -5.05
N THR A 36 -2.28 -13.51 -6.08
CA THR A 36 -3.30 -13.97 -7.04
C THR A 36 -2.89 -15.14 -7.93
N SER A 37 -1.63 -15.56 -7.92
CA SER A 37 -1.21 -16.77 -8.62
C SER A 37 -1.61 -18.04 -7.84
N PRO A 38 -2.08 -19.10 -8.54
CA PRO A 38 -2.26 -20.45 -7.96
C PRO A 38 -1.02 -21.01 -7.27
N GLU A 39 0.18 -20.53 -7.60
CA GLU A 39 1.47 -20.98 -7.03
C GLU A 39 2.14 -19.90 -6.16
N GLY A 40 1.43 -18.81 -5.82
CA GLY A 40 1.91 -17.76 -4.91
C GLY A 40 2.93 -16.79 -5.51
N TYR A 41 3.15 -16.81 -6.83
CA TYR A 41 3.96 -15.80 -7.52
C TYR A 41 3.18 -14.50 -7.80
N PRO A 42 3.83 -13.33 -7.70
CA PRO A 42 3.22 -12.09 -8.17
C PRO A 42 2.92 -12.23 -9.67
N ILE A 43 1.69 -11.92 -10.06
CA ILE A 43 1.33 -11.87 -11.49
C ILE A 43 2.15 -10.75 -12.12
N VAL A 44 3.08 -11.14 -13.00
CA VAL A 44 3.91 -10.20 -13.76
C VAL A 44 2.98 -9.33 -14.60
N GLY A 45 2.98 -8.04 -14.29
CA GLY A 45 2.12 -7.07 -14.96
C GLY A 45 0.85 -6.67 -14.21
N ALA A 46 0.54 -7.28 -13.06
CA ALA A 46 -0.57 -6.83 -12.22
C ALA A 46 -0.28 -5.46 -11.60
N TYR A 47 -1.33 -4.65 -11.44
CA TYR A 47 -1.24 -3.38 -10.72
C TYR A 47 -1.21 -3.64 -9.21
N VAL A 48 -0.08 -3.30 -8.58
CA VAL A 48 0.07 -3.38 -7.13
C VAL A 48 -0.14 -1.97 -6.55
N PRO A 49 -1.13 -1.76 -5.68
CA PRO A 49 -1.36 -0.44 -5.09
C PRO A 49 -0.19 -0.05 -4.17
N GLN A 50 0.24 1.20 -4.29
CA GLN A 50 1.20 1.80 -3.38
C GLN A 50 0.48 2.38 -2.13
N CYS A 51 1.08 2.15 -0.97
CA CYS A 51 0.58 2.61 0.33
C CYS A 51 1.66 3.45 1.02
N ASP A 52 1.25 4.40 1.87
CA ASP A 52 2.17 5.18 2.70
C ASP A 52 2.63 4.42 3.97
N ALA A 53 3.40 5.08 4.85
CA ALA A 53 3.90 4.49 6.09
C ALA A 53 2.76 4.20 7.09
N GLU A 54 1.67 4.96 6.99
CA GLU A 54 0.46 4.83 7.79
C GLU A 54 -0.47 3.74 7.24
N GLY A 55 -0.22 3.22 6.04
CA GLY A 55 -1.02 2.22 5.34
C GLY A 55 -2.21 2.79 4.57
N GLN A 56 -2.29 4.10 4.39
CA GLN A 56 -3.27 4.71 3.49
C GLN A 56 -2.83 4.56 2.04
N TYR A 57 -3.78 4.68 1.12
CA TYR A 57 -3.46 4.73 -0.31
C TYR A 57 -2.69 6.00 -0.60
N LEU A 58 -1.58 5.87 -1.34
CA LEU A 58 -0.92 7.04 -1.86
C LEU A 58 -1.86 7.74 -2.85
N PRO A 59 -2.01 9.08 -2.79
CA PRO A 59 -2.90 9.81 -3.69
C PRO A 59 -2.56 9.57 -5.16
N ARG A 60 -1.30 9.25 -5.46
CA ARG A 60 -0.79 8.91 -6.78
C ARG A 60 -0.47 7.42 -6.85
N GLN A 61 -1.15 6.72 -7.74
CA GLN A 61 -0.91 5.31 -8.02
C GLN A 61 -0.35 5.15 -9.43
N CYS A 62 0.58 4.21 -9.60
CA CYS A 62 1.20 3.96 -10.90
C CYS A 62 1.21 2.47 -11.20
N HIS A 63 0.85 2.13 -12.43
CA HIS A 63 0.92 0.77 -12.95
C HIS A 63 2.27 0.53 -13.61
N GLY A 64 3.18 -0.14 -12.92
CA GLY A 64 4.55 -0.37 -13.41
C GLY A 64 4.64 -1.09 -14.77
N SER A 65 3.62 -1.90 -15.11
CA SER A 65 3.61 -2.64 -16.39
C SER A 65 3.21 -1.79 -17.59
N SER A 66 2.25 -0.88 -17.41
CA SER A 66 1.74 -0.03 -18.49
C SER A 66 2.35 1.37 -18.47
N GLY A 67 3.04 1.73 -17.39
CA GLY A 67 3.60 3.06 -17.16
C GLY A 67 2.55 4.15 -16.92
N HIS A 68 1.27 3.80 -16.79
CA HIS A 68 0.21 4.77 -16.52
C HIS A 68 0.17 5.11 -15.04
N CYS A 69 -0.04 6.39 -14.73
CA CYS A 69 -0.28 6.85 -13.36
C CYS A 69 -1.65 7.53 -13.27
N TRP A 70 -2.29 7.50 -12.12
CA TRP A 70 -3.56 8.18 -11.88
C TRP A 70 -3.66 8.59 -10.41
N CYS A 71 -4.62 9.46 -10.12
CA CYS A 71 -4.92 9.83 -8.75
C CYS A 71 -6.03 8.96 -8.17
N VAL A 72 -5.89 8.58 -6.90
CA VAL A 72 -6.91 7.84 -6.14
C VAL A 72 -7.40 8.64 -4.94
N ASP A 73 -8.60 8.30 -4.46
CA ASP A 73 -9.12 8.75 -3.16
C ASP A 73 -8.55 7.91 -2.01
N SER A 74 -8.91 8.25 -0.76
CA SER A 74 -8.49 7.50 0.44
C SER A 74 -8.98 6.05 0.48
N ARG A 75 -9.91 5.67 -0.39
CA ARG A 75 -10.42 4.30 -0.54
C ARG A 75 -9.72 3.56 -1.69
N GLY A 76 -8.80 4.20 -2.39
CA GLY A 76 -8.11 3.65 -3.55
C GLY A 76 -8.93 3.70 -4.84
N GLN A 77 -10.01 4.47 -4.91
CA GLN A 77 -10.79 4.67 -6.13
C GLN A 77 -10.13 5.72 -7.03
N GLU A 78 -9.92 5.36 -8.29
CA GLU A 78 -9.42 6.26 -9.33
C GLU A 78 -10.35 7.47 -9.52
N ARG A 79 -9.76 8.66 -9.54
CA ARG A 79 -10.45 9.90 -9.92
C ARG A 79 -10.49 10.01 -11.45
N ALA A 80 -11.69 10.09 -12.01
CA ALA A 80 -11.90 10.21 -13.45
C ALA A 80 -11.11 11.40 -14.04
N GLY A 81 -10.43 11.17 -15.17
CA GLY A 81 -9.67 12.21 -15.88
C GLY A 81 -8.27 12.50 -15.32
N THR A 82 -7.81 11.78 -14.29
CA THR A 82 -6.47 11.96 -13.73
C THR A 82 -5.42 10.98 -14.26
N ARG A 83 -5.85 10.01 -15.08
CA ARG A 83 -4.97 8.99 -15.63
C ARG A 83 -4.08 9.56 -16.74
N THR A 84 -2.77 9.56 -16.49
CA THR A 84 -1.74 10.01 -17.42
C THR A 84 -0.97 8.82 -18.02
N PRO A 85 -0.60 8.90 -19.32
CA PRO A 85 0.26 7.91 -19.95
C PRO A 85 1.73 8.11 -19.55
N PRO A 86 2.58 7.08 -19.74
CA PRO A 86 4.01 7.20 -19.49
C PRO A 86 4.64 8.31 -20.35
N GLY A 87 5.49 9.13 -19.72
CA GLY A 87 6.19 10.23 -20.40
C GLY A 87 5.46 11.57 -20.45
N THR A 88 4.28 11.67 -19.83
CA THR A 88 3.59 12.96 -19.61
C THR A 88 3.94 13.50 -18.22
N PRO A 89 4.05 14.84 -18.04
CA PRO A 89 4.16 15.41 -16.70
C PRO A 89 2.99 14.98 -15.83
N PHE A 90 3.28 14.69 -14.56
CA PHE A 90 2.33 14.05 -13.66
C PHE A 90 1.35 15.08 -13.08
N VAL A 91 0.12 14.63 -12.83
CA VAL A 91 -0.89 15.45 -12.16
C VAL A 91 -0.55 15.49 -10.66
N ASP A 92 -0.55 16.69 -10.07
CA ASP A 92 -0.48 16.81 -8.63
C ASP A 92 -1.80 16.29 -8.03
N CYS A 93 -1.72 15.20 -7.27
CA CYS A 93 -2.92 14.59 -6.70
C CYS A 93 -3.43 15.34 -5.45
N ASP A 94 -2.61 16.19 -4.84
CA ASP A 94 -2.98 17.06 -3.71
C ASP A 94 -3.68 18.34 -4.19
N LYS A 95 -3.44 18.73 -5.44
CA LYS A 95 -4.09 19.87 -6.10
C LYS A 95 -4.83 19.46 -7.38
N PRO A 96 -6.16 19.30 -7.36
CA PRO A 96 -6.91 19.00 -8.58
C PRO A 96 -6.78 20.17 -9.59
N GLY A 97 -6.00 19.96 -10.64
CA GLY A 97 -5.89 20.90 -11.78
C GLY A 97 -4.51 21.52 -12.01
N GLU A 98 -3.51 21.22 -11.18
CA GLU A 98 -2.14 21.71 -11.41
C GLU A 98 -1.25 20.54 -11.89
N ILE A 99 -0.64 20.71 -13.06
CA ILE A 99 0.39 19.80 -13.55
C ILE A 99 1.62 20.08 -12.70
N ALA A 100 2.10 19.08 -11.95
CA ALA A 100 3.33 19.25 -11.19
C ALA A 100 4.49 19.37 -12.20
N ALA A 101 5.16 20.51 -12.16
CA ALA A 101 6.26 20.88 -13.05
C ALA A 101 7.57 20.15 -12.71
#